data_AF-A0A1G2CUQ7-F1
#
_entry.id   AF-A0A1G2CUQ7-F1
#
_cell.length_a   1.000
_cell.length_b   1.000
_cell.length_c   1.000
_cell.angle_alpha   90.00
_cell.angle_beta   90.00
_cell.angle_gamma   90.00
#
_symmetry.space_group_name_H-M   'P 1'
#
loop_
_entity.id
_entity.type
_entity.pdbx_description
1 polymer ?
#
loop_
_entity_poly.entity_id
_entity_poly.type
_entity_poly.pdbx_seq_one_letter_code
_entity_poly.pdbx_strand_id
1 'polypeptide(L)'
;MNKKLKNKIITKHLALNPSLHGFSMIELVVVIGIFSFISAIILGNYNGFNQKMSVSNLAHQIALEIRQAQVYGLSAKESVIGSGVFPGYGIYFSRDIPTSFVLYTDANGDKKYNHTGDGTNCSANSECLESVSVSNGDVIKDICATVSGVTKCASVSQIDFVNVVFTRPDPEATITGTLSGSDVIYDNLQISVETPKKDFFKTVWVWSTGQVSIQ
;
A
#
# COMPACT_ATOMS: atom_id res chain seq x y z
N MET A 1 49.74 1.85 -86.91
CA MET A 1 50.39 1.63 -85.60
C MET A 1 50.38 2.95 -84.83
N ASN A 2 49.40 3.18 -83.95
CA ASN A 2 49.47 4.34 -83.04
C ASN A 2 48.73 4.06 -81.72
N LYS A 3 49.39 4.49 -80.65
CA LYS A 3 49.29 4.02 -79.27
C LYS A 3 47.92 4.24 -78.62
N LYS A 4 47.57 3.26 -77.78
CA LYS A 4 46.42 3.20 -76.87
C LYS A 4 46.20 4.48 -76.06
N LEU A 5 44.97 4.97 -76.05
CA LEU A 5 44.44 5.89 -75.05
C LEU A 5 44.49 5.24 -73.66
N LYS A 6 45.15 5.91 -72.70
CA LYS A 6 44.97 5.64 -71.27
C LYS A 6 43.90 6.59 -70.74
N ASN A 7 42.67 6.10 -70.58
CA ASN A 7 41.64 6.77 -69.79
C ASN A 7 42.08 6.81 -68.32
N LYS A 8 42.51 7.97 -67.85
CA LYS A 8 42.75 8.24 -66.44
C LYS A 8 41.44 8.77 -65.86
N ILE A 9 40.60 7.88 -65.34
CA ILE A 9 39.40 8.25 -64.58
C ILE A 9 39.89 8.97 -63.33
N ILE A 10 39.71 10.30 -63.28
CA ILE A 10 39.98 11.10 -62.09
C ILE A 10 38.77 10.92 -61.17
N THR A 11 38.84 9.93 -60.28
CA THR A 11 37.98 9.87 -59.09
C THR A 11 38.32 11.08 -58.22
N LYS A 12 37.55 12.15 -58.36
CA LYS A 12 37.47 13.20 -57.35
C LYS A 12 36.86 12.56 -56.10
N HIS A 13 37.71 12.12 -55.17
CA HIS A 13 37.28 11.88 -53.79
C HIS A 13 36.80 13.23 -53.23
N LEU A 14 35.48 13.43 -53.23
CA LEU A 14 34.85 14.42 -52.37
C LEU A 14 35.13 14.00 -50.94
N ALA A 15 36.23 14.51 -50.38
CA ALA A 15 36.44 14.56 -48.96
C ALA A 15 35.38 15.53 -48.39
N LEU A 16 34.22 14.99 -48.02
CA LEU A 16 33.34 15.63 -47.06
C LEU A 16 34.16 15.72 -45.77
N ASN A 17 34.73 16.88 -45.51
CA ASN A 17 35.35 17.18 -44.25
C ASN A 17 34.20 17.49 -43.29
N PRO A 18 33.79 16.59 -42.38
CA PRO A 18 32.81 16.99 -41.38
C PRO A 18 33.53 18.02 -40.52
N SER A 19 33.15 19.29 -40.68
CA SER A 19 33.54 20.33 -39.74
C SER A 19 33.02 19.89 -38.37
N LEU A 20 33.92 19.39 -37.53
CA LEU A 20 33.68 19.17 -36.11
C LEU A 20 33.60 20.57 -35.47
N HIS A 21 32.45 21.23 -35.65
CA HIS A 21 32.12 22.42 -34.89
C HIS A 21 31.89 21.99 -33.45
N GLY A 22 32.75 22.45 -32.55
CA GLY A 22 32.54 22.32 -31.11
C GLY A 22 31.37 23.20 -30.65
N PHE A 23 30.82 22.90 -29.48
CA PHE A 23 29.82 23.74 -28.84
C PHE A 23 30.39 25.13 -28.53
N SER A 24 29.63 26.17 -28.85
CA SER A 24 29.93 27.53 -28.45
C SER A 24 29.72 27.70 -26.93
N MET A 25 30.52 28.56 -26.30
CA MET A 25 30.39 28.87 -24.87
C MET A 25 28.97 29.36 -24.52
N ILE A 26 28.34 30.13 -25.43
CA ILE A 26 26.98 30.63 -25.20
C ILE A 26 25.93 29.50 -25.23
N GLU A 27 26.11 28.50 -26.08
CA GLU A 27 25.20 27.35 -26.17
C GLU A 27 25.28 26.50 -24.90
N LEU A 28 26.47 26.32 -24.33
CA LEU A 28 26.65 25.64 -23.05
C LEU A 28 25.91 26.37 -21.91
N VAL A 29 25.99 27.70 -21.86
CA VAL A 29 25.30 28.50 -20.83
C VAL A 29 23.78 28.37 -20.95
N VAL A 30 23.25 28.42 -22.16
CA VAL A 30 21.80 28.26 -22.40
C VAL A 30 21.34 26.86 -21.98
N VAL A 31 22.10 25.81 -22.30
CA VAL A 31 21.78 24.42 -21.93
C VAL A 31 21.78 24.23 -20.42
N ILE A 32 22.79 24.74 -19.70
CA ILE A 32 22.85 24.67 -18.23
C ILE A 32 21.68 25.46 -17.61
N GLY A 33 21.34 26.61 -18.18
CA GLY A 33 20.17 27.42 -17.79
C GLY A 33 18.87 26.63 -17.88
N ILE A 34 18.60 26.00 -19.02
CA ILE A 34 17.40 25.17 -19.22
C ILE A 34 17.41 23.96 -18.28
N PHE A 35 18.54 23.28 -18.13
CA PHE A 35 18.67 22.11 -17.27
C PHE A 35 18.41 22.43 -15.79
N SER A 36 19.00 23.51 -15.27
CA SER A 36 18.79 23.95 -13.90
C SER A 36 17.33 24.35 -13.63
N PHE A 37 16.69 25.04 -14.58
CA PHE A 37 15.29 25.43 -14.48
C PHE A 37 14.36 24.20 -14.41
N ILE A 38 14.54 23.23 -15.32
CA ILE A 38 13.77 21.97 -15.30
C ILE A 38 14.02 21.21 -13.99
N SER A 39 15.28 21.11 -13.56
CA SER A 39 15.66 20.41 -12.33
C SER A 39 15.01 21.04 -11.09
N ALA A 40 14.93 22.36 -11.02
CA ALA A 40 14.29 23.07 -9.91
C ALA A 40 12.80 22.73 -9.80
N ILE A 41 12.08 22.67 -10.92
CA ILE A 41 10.65 22.31 -10.95
C ILE A 41 10.44 20.87 -10.49
N ILE A 42 11.29 19.94 -10.94
CA ILE A 42 11.19 18.52 -10.59
C ILE A 42 11.47 18.32 -9.09
N LEU A 43 12.59 18.86 -8.60
CA LEU A 43 12.99 18.72 -7.19
C LEU A 43 11.98 19.40 -6.24
N GLY A 44 11.41 20.54 -6.65
CA GLY A 44 10.36 21.22 -5.89
C GLY A 44 9.12 20.36 -5.66
N ASN A 45 8.77 19.47 -6.61
CA ASN A 45 7.59 18.61 -6.53
C ASN A 45 7.86 17.20 -5.98
N TYR A 46 9.13 16.81 -5.81
CA TYR A 46 9.51 15.44 -5.41
C TYR A 46 8.91 15.01 -4.07
N ASN A 47 8.86 15.92 -3.08
CA ASN A 47 8.32 15.61 -1.75
C ASN A 47 6.84 15.20 -1.79
N GLY A 48 6.02 15.86 -2.63
CA GLY A 48 4.60 15.51 -2.76
C GLY A 48 4.40 14.17 -3.44
N PHE A 49 5.24 13.82 -4.42
CA PHE A 49 5.19 12.52 -5.07
C PHE A 49 5.55 11.39 -4.10
N ASN A 50 6.63 11.55 -3.32
CA ASN A 50 7.06 10.54 -2.35
C ASN A 50 5.98 10.25 -1.30
N GLN A 51 5.29 11.29 -0.81
CA GLN A 51 4.20 11.15 0.15
C GLN A 51 2.99 10.39 -0.44
N LYS A 52 2.58 10.71 -1.67
CA LYS A 52 1.51 9.98 -2.35
C LYS A 52 1.86 8.50 -2.58
N MET A 53 3.11 8.23 -2.93
CA MET A 53 3.60 6.87 -3.10
C MET A 53 3.58 6.09 -1.78
N SER A 54 3.97 6.74 -0.67
CA SER A 54 3.91 6.14 0.67
C SER A 54 2.49 5.72 1.06
N VAL A 55 1.50 6.61 0.93
CA VAL A 55 0.10 6.28 1.24
C VAL A 55 -0.46 5.19 0.32
N SER A 56 -0.08 5.20 -0.96
CA SER A 56 -0.46 4.13 -1.88
C SER A 56 0.12 2.78 -1.46
N ASN A 57 1.40 2.75 -1.06
CA ASN A 57 2.06 1.54 -0.57
C ASN A 57 1.39 1.04 0.72
N LEU A 58 1.05 1.93 1.64
CA LEU A 58 0.34 1.57 2.87
C LEU A 58 -1.04 0.97 2.59
N ALA A 59 -1.83 1.58 1.69
CA ALA A 59 -3.12 1.03 1.29
C ALA A 59 -2.97 -0.37 0.64
N HIS A 60 -1.95 -0.56 -0.18
CA HIS A 60 -1.62 -1.87 -0.75
C HIS A 60 -1.19 -2.87 0.32
N GLN A 61 -0.36 -2.47 1.29
CA GLN A 61 0.09 -3.31 2.39
C GLN A 61 -1.11 -3.80 3.21
N ILE A 62 -2.02 -2.91 3.61
CA ILE A 62 -3.26 -3.27 4.31
C ILE A 62 -4.06 -4.30 3.51
N ALA A 63 -4.26 -4.06 2.21
CA ALA A 63 -5.00 -4.99 1.36
C ALA A 63 -4.30 -6.36 1.20
N LEU A 64 -2.97 -6.39 1.20
CA LEU A 64 -2.19 -7.62 1.11
C LEU A 64 -2.28 -8.41 2.42
N GLU A 65 -2.17 -7.76 3.56
CA GLU A 65 -2.32 -8.41 4.86
C GLU A 65 -3.72 -9.03 5.01
N ILE A 66 -4.78 -8.32 4.59
CA ILE A 66 -6.15 -8.87 4.62
C ILE A 66 -6.26 -10.13 3.76
N ARG A 67 -5.65 -10.13 2.57
CA ARG A 67 -5.60 -11.33 1.71
C ARG A 67 -4.75 -12.44 2.31
N GLN A 68 -3.68 -12.11 3.02
CA GLN A 68 -2.87 -13.08 3.75
C GLN A 68 -3.69 -13.74 4.86
N ALA A 69 -4.46 -12.98 5.64
CA ALA A 69 -5.41 -13.51 6.63
C ALA A 69 -6.45 -14.44 5.98
N GLN A 70 -7.02 -14.05 4.84
CA GLN A 70 -7.94 -14.88 4.08
C GLN A 70 -7.31 -16.21 3.65
N VAL A 71 -6.10 -16.19 3.10
CA VAL A 71 -5.38 -17.40 2.67
C VAL A 71 -5.07 -18.29 3.87
N TYR A 72 -4.63 -17.74 5.00
CA TYR A 72 -4.34 -18.52 6.21
C TYR A 72 -5.60 -19.13 6.83
N GLY A 73 -6.70 -18.38 6.88
CA GLY A 73 -8.00 -18.85 7.37
C GLY A 73 -8.55 -20.01 6.54
N LEU A 74 -8.38 -19.96 5.21
CA LEU A 74 -8.82 -21.01 4.30
C LEU A 74 -7.90 -22.24 4.28
N SER A 75 -6.59 -22.04 4.47
CA SER A 75 -5.59 -23.11 4.31
C SER A 75 -5.51 -24.05 5.52
N ALA A 76 -6.36 -23.89 6.54
CA ALA A 76 -6.26 -24.60 7.81
C ALA A 76 -4.81 -24.60 8.32
N LYS A 77 -4.22 -23.41 8.39
CA LYS A 77 -2.89 -23.24 8.96
C LYS A 77 -2.98 -23.43 10.47
N GLU A 78 -2.03 -24.17 11.05
CA GLU A 78 -1.97 -24.33 12.49
C GLU A 78 -1.53 -23.03 13.17
N SER A 79 -2.11 -22.72 14.33
CA SER A 79 -1.68 -21.59 15.15
C SER A 79 -0.22 -21.73 15.58
N VAL A 80 0.14 -22.95 15.99
CA VAL A 80 1.48 -23.37 16.40
C VAL A 80 1.71 -24.75 15.78
N ILE A 81 2.87 -24.93 15.15
CA ILE A 81 3.22 -26.19 14.48
C ILE A 81 3.12 -27.35 15.49
N GLY A 82 2.34 -28.36 15.14
CA GLY A 82 2.10 -29.54 15.96
C GLY A 82 1.04 -29.39 17.05
N SER A 83 0.32 -28.26 17.08
CA SER A 83 -0.79 -28.07 18.03
C SER A 83 -2.06 -28.84 17.64
N GLY A 84 -2.24 -29.16 16.34
CA GLY A 84 -3.50 -29.70 15.82
C GLY A 84 -4.68 -28.73 15.92
N VAL A 85 -4.44 -27.47 16.30
CA VAL A 85 -5.45 -26.41 16.37
C VAL A 85 -5.37 -25.58 15.10
N PHE A 86 -6.49 -25.54 14.40
CA PHE A 86 -6.68 -24.78 13.17
C PHE A 86 -7.62 -23.61 13.47
N PRO A 87 -7.10 -22.44 13.83
CA PRO A 87 -7.90 -21.25 14.16
C PRO A 87 -8.38 -20.50 12.92
N GLY A 88 -9.24 -19.50 13.14
CA GLY A 88 -9.47 -18.45 12.16
C GLY A 88 -8.29 -17.47 12.11
N TYR A 89 -8.15 -16.73 11.01
CA TYR A 89 -7.15 -15.67 10.91
C TYR A 89 -7.85 -14.35 10.63
N GLY A 90 -7.38 -13.28 11.27
CA GLY A 90 -8.00 -11.99 11.11
C GLY A 90 -7.06 -10.82 11.26
N ILE A 91 -7.58 -9.65 10.94
CA ILE A 91 -6.88 -8.38 11.12
C ILE A 91 -7.68 -7.49 12.04
N TYR A 92 -6.97 -6.91 12.99
CA TYR A 92 -7.48 -5.99 13.99
C TYR A 92 -7.03 -4.56 13.68
N PHE A 93 -7.99 -3.65 13.69
CA PHE A 93 -7.79 -2.21 13.62
C PHE A 93 -8.38 -1.55 14.87
N SER A 94 -7.62 -0.66 15.49
CA SER A 94 -8.08 0.17 16.61
C SER A 94 -8.14 1.63 16.20
N ARG A 95 -9.19 2.35 16.63
CA ARG A 95 -9.26 3.80 16.49
C ARG A 95 -8.15 4.51 17.24
N ASP A 96 -7.84 4.02 18.44
CA ASP A 96 -6.95 4.71 19.37
C ASP A 96 -5.48 4.58 18.93
N ILE A 97 -5.19 3.69 17.98
CA ILE A 97 -3.84 3.44 17.47
C ILE A 97 -3.85 3.49 15.93
N PRO A 98 -3.86 4.70 15.34
CA PRO A 98 -3.94 4.86 13.89
C PRO A 98 -2.62 4.56 13.16
N THR A 99 -1.56 4.24 13.91
CA THR A 99 -0.20 4.01 13.39
C THR A 99 0.18 2.53 13.33
N SER A 100 -0.73 1.63 13.66
CA SER A 100 -0.49 0.19 13.52
C SER A 100 -1.78 -0.59 13.37
N PHE A 101 -1.63 -1.82 12.89
CA PHE A 101 -2.69 -2.81 12.83
C PHE A 101 -2.09 -4.20 13.03
N VAL A 102 -2.90 -5.17 13.42
CA VAL A 102 -2.41 -6.47 13.87
C VAL A 102 -3.03 -7.60 13.08
N LEU A 103 -2.20 -8.48 12.54
CA LEU A 103 -2.59 -9.79 12.06
C LEU A 103 -2.61 -10.76 13.24
N TYR A 104 -3.72 -11.46 13.44
CA TYR A 104 -3.93 -12.30 14.61
C TYR A 104 -4.59 -13.63 14.23
N THR A 105 -4.61 -14.55 15.19
CA THR A 105 -5.22 -15.86 15.09
C THR A 105 -6.37 -16.00 16.09
N ASP A 106 -7.59 -16.25 15.63
CA ASP A 106 -8.78 -16.46 16.45
C ASP A 106 -8.77 -17.91 17.00
N ALA A 107 -8.12 -18.10 18.15
CA ALA A 107 -7.89 -19.42 18.72
C ALA A 107 -9.08 -19.95 19.54
N ASN A 108 -9.89 -19.05 20.10
CA ASN A 108 -11.09 -19.39 20.86
C ASN A 108 -12.37 -19.43 20.01
N GLY A 109 -12.33 -18.97 18.76
CA GLY A 109 -13.44 -18.98 17.82
C GLY A 109 -14.49 -17.90 18.07
N ASP A 110 -14.15 -16.84 18.80
CA ASP A 110 -15.08 -15.74 19.12
C ASP A 110 -15.11 -14.64 18.05
N LYS A 111 -14.27 -14.77 17.01
CA LYS A 111 -14.14 -13.83 15.90
C LYS A 111 -13.68 -12.43 16.34
N LYS A 112 -12.91 -12.36 17.40
CA LYS A 112 -12.29 -11.14 17.92
C LYS A 112 -10.83 -11.38 18.19
N TYR A 113 -10.09 -10.29 18.30
CA TYR A 113 -8.70 -10.34 18.68
C TYR A 113 -8.55 -10.26 20.21
N ASN A 114 -8.03 -11.33 20.80
CA ASN A 114 -7.71 -11.36 22.22
C ASN A 114 -6.29 -10.87 22.46
N HIS A 115 -6.21 -9.66 23.02
CA HIS A 115 -4.95 -8.98 23.24
C HIS A 115 -4.69 -8.64 24.70
N THR A 116 -3.42 -8.48 25.04
CA THR A 116 -2.98 -7.96 26.34
C THR A 116 -2.43 -6.54 26.15
N GLY A 117 -2.66 -5.66 27.12
CA GLY A 117 -2.15 -4.28 27.05
C GLY A 117 -2.83 -3.47 25.94
N ASP A 118 -2.04 -2.68 25.20
CA ASP A 118 -2.51 -1.77 24.15
C ASP A 118 -2.99 -2.46 22.85
N GLY A 119 -2.80 -3.77 22.74
CA GLY A 119 -3.22 -4.55 21.59
C GLY A 119 -2.29 -4.49 20.40
N THR A 120 -1.12 -3.85 20.50
CA THR A 120 -0.17 -3.74 19.38
C THR A 120 1.11 -4.54 19.57
N ASN A 121 1.37 -5.00 20.80
CA ASN A 121 2.55 -5.78 21.11
C ASN A 121 2.20 -7.27 21.12
N CYS A 122 2.80 -8.03 20.22
CA CYS A 122 2.65 -9.48 20.24
C CYS A 122 3.35 -10.06 21.48
N SER A 123 2.55 -10.62 22.39
CA SER A 123 3.00 -11.28 23.61
C SER A 123 2.75 -12.78 23.50
N ALA A 124 3.52 -13.58 24.24
CA ALA A 124 3.46 -15.05 24.21
C ALA A 124 2.08 -15.63 24.59
N ASN A 125 1.23 -14.84 25.29
CA ASN A 125 -0.13 -15.23 25.68
C ASN A 125 -1.22 -14.45 24.94
N SER A 126 -0.90 -13.89 23.77
CA SER A 126 -1.85 -13.17 22.93
C SER A 126 -2.11 -13.91 21.62
N GLU A 127 -3.23 -13.63 20.98
CA GLU A 127 -3.56 -14.14 19.65
C GLU A 127 -2.78 -13.42 18.52
N CYS A 128 -1.87 -12.52 18.89
CA CYS A 128 -1.09 -11.71 17.96
C CYS A 128 -0.10 -12.56 17.18
N LEU A 129 -0.18 -12.51 15.85
CA LEU A 129 0.80 -13.15 14.98
C LEU A 129 1.86 -12.14 14.53
N GLU A 130 1.41 -10.99 14.03
CA GLU A 130 2.27 -9.94 13.51
C GLU A 130 1.64 -8.57 13.74
N SER A 131 2.43 -7.64 14.26
CA SER A 131 2.05 -6.24 14.41
C SER A 131 2.73 -5.42 13.33
N VAL A 132 1.93 -4.80 12.47
CA VAL A 132 2.41 -4.00 11.35
C VAL A 132 2.32 -2.53 11.74
N SER A 133 3.47 -1.86 11.75
CA SER A 133 3.54 -0.42 12.00
C SER A 133 3.46 0.37 10.69
N VAL A 134 2.72 1.47 10.73
CA VAL A 134 2.65 2.43 9.63
C VAL A 134 3.92 3.27 9.62
N SER A 135 4.54 3.38 8.45
CA SER A 135 5.80 4.11 8.27
C SER A 135 5.59 5.49 7.61
N ASN A 136 6.66 6.28 7.50
CA ASN A 136 6.68 7.58 6.80
C ASN A 136 5.74 8.68 7.37
N GLY A 137 5.24 8.48 8.60
CA GLY A 137 4.34 9.43 9.26
C GLY A 137 2.91 9.41 8.69
N ASP A 138 2.59 8.45 7.84
CA ASP A 138 1.22 8.21 7.38
C ASP A 138 0.37 7.68 8.55
N VAL A 139 -0.93 7.85 8.46
CA VAL A 139 -1.86 7.42 9.50
C VAL A 139 -3.12 6.82 8.90
N ILE A 140 -3.73 5.89 9.64
CA ILE A 140 -5.11 5.48 9.40
C ILE A 140 -6.00 6.63 9.89
N LYS A 141 -6.56 7.37 8.93
CA LYS A 141 -7.37 8.55 9.17
C LYS A 141 -8.71 8.21 9.80
N ASP A 142 -9.39 7.22 9.20
CA ASP A 142 -10.71 6.82 9.63
C ASP A 142 -10.97 5.36 9.28
N ILE A 143 -11.79 4.74 10.10
CA ILE A 143 -12.26 3.37 9.96
C ILE A 143 -13.78 3.46 9.96
N CYS A 144 -14.40 3.23 8.80
CA CYS A 144 -15.84 3.26 8.65
C CYS A 144 -16.37 1.88 8.32
N ALA A 145 -17.47 1.48 8.93
CA ALA A 145 -18.11 0.20 8.68
C ALA A 145 -19.62 0.41 8.50
N THR A 146 -20.24 -0.39 7.62
CA THR A 146 -21.67 -0.30 7.34
C THR A 146 -22.42 -1.39 8.07
N VAL A 147 -23.48 -1.03 8.79
CA VAL A 147 -24.41 -1.98 9.41
C VAL A 147 -25.83 -1.60 9.01
N SER A 148 -26.59 -2.56 8.50
CA SER A 148 -28.00 -2.33 8.12
C SER A 148 -28.18 -1.17 7.13
N GLY A 149 -27.23 -1.03 6.19
CA GLY A 149 -27.24 0.04 5.18
C GLY A 149 -26.83 1.43 5.69
N VAL A 150 -26.40 1.58 6.95
CA VAL A 150 -25.91 2.85 7.50
C VAL A 150 -24.42 2.75 7.80
N THR A 151 -23.63 3.65 7.20
CA THR A 151 -22.19 3.75 7.48
C THR A 151 -21.94 4.48 8.79
N LYS A 152 -21.09 3.90 9.63
CA LYS A 152 -20.63 4.38 10.93
C LYS A 152 -19.11 4.53 10.88
N CYS A 153 -18.56 5.53 11.54
CA CYS A 153 -17.12 5.79 11.47
C CYS A 153 -16.49 5.95 12.85
N ALA A 154 -15.22 5.58 12.96
CA ALA A 154 -14.43 5.73 14.16
C ALA A 154 -14.20 7.20 14.52
N SER A 155 -14.12 8.10 13.52
CA SER A 155 -13.96 9.55 13.69
C SER A 155 -15.02 10.23 14.56
N VAL A 156 -16.22 9.66 14.65
CA VAL A 156 -17.33 10.15 15.49
C VAL A 156 -17.53 9.33 16.76
N SER A 157 -16.49 8.61 17.18
CA SER A 157 -16.47 7.71 18.35
C SER A 157 -17.59 6.66 18.37
N GLN A 158 -18.09 6.29 17.18
CA GLN A 158 -19.09 5.24 17.05
C GLN A 158 -18.46 3.86 17.03
N ILE A 159 -17.25 3.76 16.50
CA ILE A 159 -16.47 2.52 16.40
C ILE A 159 -15.20 2.69 17.23
N ASP A 160 -14.90 1.73 18.09
CA ASP A 160 -13.63 1.71 18.85
C ASP A 160 -12.60 0.81 18.15
N PHE A 161 -13.04 -0.38 17.73
CA PHE A 161 -12.22 -1.32 16.98
C PHE A 161 -13.03 -2.13 15.98
N VAL A 162 -12.33 -2.70 15.01
CA VAL A 162 -12.87 -3.62 14.01
C VAL A 162 -11.94 -4.80 13.83
N ASN A 163 -12.51 -5.99 13.72
CA ASN A 163 -11.85 -7.21 13.30
C ASN A 163 -12.40 -7.66 11.95
N VAL A 164 -11.52 -8.11 11.07
CA VAL A 164 -11.88 -8.79 9.82
C VAL A 164 -11.37 -10.21 9.92
N VAL A 165 -12.26 -11.19 10.06
CA VAL A 165 -11.90 -12.59 10.33
C VAL A 165 -12.32 -13.48 9.18
N PHE A 166 -11.43 -14.40 8.82
CA PHE A 166 -11.66 -15.44 7.83
C PHE A 166 -11.53 -16.81 8.51
N THR A 167 -12.56 -17.62 8.34
CA THR A 167 -12.66 -18.95 8.94
C THR A 167 -13.02 -19.96 7.87
N ARG A 168 -12.28 -21.08 7.80
CA ARG A 168 -12.66 -22.21 6.94
C ARG A 168 -14.10 -22.67 7.20
N PRO A 169 -14.77 -23.28 6.21
CA PRO A 169 -14.34 -23.42 4.81
C PRO A 169 -14.65 -22.20 3.93
N ASP A 170 -15.25 -21.15 4.50
CA ASP A 170 -15.86 -20.07 3.74
C ASP A 170 -14.85 -18.95 3.44
N PRO A 171 -14.79 -18.45 2.18
CA PRO A 171 -13.91 -17.34 1.80
C PRO A 171 -14.45 -15.97 2.23
N GLU A 172 -15.66 -15.94 2.80
CA GLU A 172 -16.34 -14.74 3.26
C GLU A 172 -15.66 -14.15 4.50
N ALA A 173 -15.62 -12.83 4.56
CA ALA A 173 -15.10 -12.08 5.70
C ALA A 173 -16.21 -11.90 6.75
N THR A 174 -15.99 -12.34 7.98
CA THR A 174 -16.82 -11.87 9.11
C THR A 174 -16.19 -10.59 9.67
N ILE A 175 -16.86 -9.46 9.50
CA ILE A 175 -16.40 -8.17 10.00
C ILE A 175 -17.11 -7.90 11.33
N THR A 176 -16.38 -7.94 12.45
CA THR A 176 -16.92 -7.67 13.78
C THR A 176 -16.33 -6.38 14.34
N GLY A 177 -16.99 -5.74 15.28
CA GLY A 177 -16.42 -4.61 16.00
C GLY A 177 -17.41 -4.05 17.01
N THR A 178 -17.10 -2.89 17.56
CA THR A 178 -18.02 -2.20 18.48
C THR A 178 -18.78 -1.09 17.76
N LEU A 179 -20.05 -0.93 18.11
CA LEU A 179 -20.86 0.24 17.82
C LEU A 179 -21.36 0.82 19.14
N SER A 180 -20.83 1.98 19.55
CA SER A 180 -21.19 2.64 20.80
C SER A 180 -21.12 1.70 22.02
N GLY A 181 -20.06 0.89 22.09
CA GLY A 181 -19.79 -0.07 23.17
C GLY A 181 -20.53 -1.41 23.08
N SER A 182 -21.35 -1.65 22.04
CA SER A 182 -21.99 -2.96 21.80
C SER A 182 -21.33 -3.69 20.64
N ASP A 183 -21.19 -5.02 20.73
CA ASP A 183 -20.66 -5.82 19.62
C ASP A 183 -21.64 -5.90 18.45
N VAL A 184 -21.13 -5.68 17.24
CA VAL A 184 -21.92 -5.66 16.01
C VAL A 184 -21.14 -6.33 14.87
N ILE A 185 -21.87 -6.92 13.93
CA ILE A 185 -21.34 -7.46 12.67
C ILE A 185 -21.65 -6.45 11.55
N TYR A 186 -20.65 -6.15 10.73
CA TYR A 186 -20.73 -5.17 9.65
C TYR A 186 -20.80 -5.85 8.27
N ASP A 187 -21.48 -5.19 7.33
CA ASP A 187 -21.64 -5.63 5.94
C ASP A 187 -20.38 -5.33 5.10
N ASN A 188 -19.72 -4.21 5.39
CA ASN A 188 -18.47 -3.80 4.77
C ASN A 188 -17.65 -2.92 5.71
N LEU A 189 -16.37 -2.78 5.38
CA LEU A 189 -15.38 -1.97 6.07
C LEU A 189 -14.64 -1.09 5.05
N GLN A 190 -14.35 0.13 5.46
CA GLN A 190 -13.61 1.16 4.75
C GLN A 190 -12.49 1.65 5.66
N ILE A 191 -11.26 1.53 5.20
CA ILE A 191 -10.07 1.97 5.92
C ILE A 191 -9.44 3.07 5.10
N SER A 192 -9.53 4.31 5.57
CA SER A 192 -8.93 5.47 4.90
C SER A 192 -7.57 5.76 5.52
N VAL A 193 -6.55 5.82 4.68
CA VAL A 193 -5.17 6.19 5.05
C VAL A 193 -4.81 7.53 4.45
N GLU A 194 -4.10 8.37 5.19
CA GLU A 194 -3.82 9.76 4.84
C GLU A 194 -2.36 10.14 5.07
N THR A 195 -1.84 11.03 4.23
CA THR A 195 -0.50 11.61 4.39
C THR A 195 -0.44 12.49 5.66
N PRO A 196 0.74 12.67 6.28
CA PRO A 196 0.88 13.59 7.42
C PRO A 196 0.53 15.05 7.08
N LYS A 197 0.56 15.43 5.79
CA LYS A 197 0.14 16.75 5.31
C LYS A 197 -1.36 16.88 5.06
N LYS A 198 -2.11 15.79 5.11
CA LYS A 198 -3.58 15.73 4.87
C LYS A 198 -4.02 16.22 3.50
N ASP A 199 -3.13 16.09 2.51
CA ASP A 199 -3.36 16.52 1.13
C ASP A 199 -3.81 15.37 0.21
N PHE A 200 -3.59 14.13 0.64
CA PHE A 200 -3.89 12.94 -0.15
C PHE A 200 -4.27 11.78 0.75
N PHE A 201 -5.30 11.03 0.34
CA PHE A 201 -5.75 9.84 1.02
C PHE A 201 -6.10 8.73 0.03
N LYS A 202 -6.07 7.50 0.52
CA LYS A 202 -6.52 6.29 -0.19
C LYS A 202 -7.43 5.50 0.72
N THR A 203 -8.40 4.79 0.14
CA THR A 203 -9.36 4.00 0.93
C THR A 203 -9.32 2.53 0.50
N VAL A 204 -9.16 1.64 1.47
CA VAL A 204 -9.27 0.20 1.29
C VAL A 204 -10.67 -0.23 1.68
N TRP A 205 -11.35 -0.92 0.77
CA TRP A 205 -12.68 -1.48 0.97
C TRP A 205 -12.58 -2.98 1.16
N VAL A 206 -13.28 -3.48 2.18
CA VAL A 206 -13.45 -4.91 2.47
C VAL A 206 -14.94 -5.19 2.56
N TRP A 207 -15.40 -6.17 1.80
CA TRP A 207 -16.80 -6.61 1.83
C TRP A 207 -16.93 -7.92 2.60
N SER A 208 -18.10 -8.18 3.18
CA SER A 208 -18.42 -9.46 3.81
C SER A 208 -18.24 -10.66 2.87
N THR A 209 -18.35 -10.45 1.55
CA THR A 209 -18.06 -11.47 0.52
C THR A 209 -16.57 -11.85 0.40
N GLY A 210 -15.68 -11.20 1.15
CA GLY A 210 -14.23 -11.38 1.06
C GLY A 210 -13.56 -10.56 -0.04
N GLN A 211 -14.31 -9.72 -0.77
CA GLN A 211 -13.73 -8.82 -1.77
C GLN A 211 -12.93 -7.69 -1.11
N VAL A 212 -11.67 -7.51 -1.56
CA VAL A 212 -10.79 -6.41 -1.14
C VAL A 212 -10.45 -5.52 -2.34
N SER A 213 -10.72 -4.23 -2.24
CA SER A 213 -10.40 -3.24 -3.29
C SER A 213 -9.77 -1.97 -2.71
N ILE A 214 -9.04 -1.22 -3.53
CA ILE A 214 -8.36 0.02 -3.14
C ILE A 214 -8.85 1.12 -4.07
N GLN A 215 -9.21 2.27 -3.51
CA GLN A 215 -9.70 3.45 -4.22
C GLN A 215 -8.82 4.66 -3.89
#